data_AF-A0A815A8I8-F1
#
_entry.id   AF-A0A815A8I8-F1
#
_cell.length_a   1.000
_cell.length_b   1.000
_cell.length_c   1.000
_cell.angle_alpha   90.00
_cell.angle_beta   90.00
_cell.angle_gamma   90.00
#
_symmetry.space_group_name_H-M   'P 1'
#
loop_
_entity.id
_entity.type
_entity.pdbx_description
1 polymer ?
#
loop_
_entity_poly.entity_id
_entity_poly.type
_entity_poly.pdbx_seq_one_letter_code
_entity_poly.pdbx_strand_id
1 'polypeptide(L)'
;MLHTMKTNEHYNQLLINIKGVIFDSSPYTRLNSSSEWIITSAIGMSRPGVSIILNRAQYFHWLWTPLVTYYLSLRYFYRRYFSSDSSTSMDKILRIVNSTPKDVKQFYLYSNADRLVPHTIVEQYMAVQIDRGVNVTSHRFLGSGHVNHFRLHPVEYGKLILDFIVNIENDNASDK
;
A
#
# COMPACT_ATOMS: atom_id res chain seq x y z
N MET A 1 -3.15 17.49 24.69
CA MET A 1 -3.23 16.15 25.33
C MET A 1 -4.65 15.60 25.32
N LEU A 2 -5.66 16.32 25.86
CA LEU A 2 -7.07 15.94 25.79
C LEU A 2 -7.65 15.77 24.37
N HIS A 3 -7.28 16.65 23.42
CA HIS A 3 -7.74 16.54 22.03
C HIS A 3 -7.20 15.28 21.35
N THR A 4 -5.95 14.90 21.65
CA THR A 4 -5.27 13.71 21.12
C THR A 4 -5.89 12.42 21.66
N MET A 5 -6.36 12.44 22.92
CA MET A 5 -7.06 11.32 23.56
C MET A 5 -8.47 11.13 22.99
N LYS A 6 -9.24 12.21 22.80
CA LYS A 6 -10.57 12.15 22.16
C LYS A 6 -10.53 11.65 20.72
N THR A 7 -9.51 12.06 19.95
CA THR A 7 -9.32 11.54 18.59
C THR A 7 -9.04 10.05 18.61
N ASN A 8 -8.19 9.56 19.53
CA ASN A 8 -7.88 8.13 19.62
C ASN A 8 -9.10 7.27 19.97
N GLU A 9 -9.98 7.73 20.85
CA GLU A 9 -11.19 6.99 21.23
C GLU A 9 -12.17 6.87 20.04
N HIS A 10 -12.37 7.96 19.29
CA HIS A 10 -13.17 7.93 18.08
C HIS A 10 -12.58 7.02 16.99
N TYR A 11 -11.25 7.06 16.78
CA TYR A 11 -10.58 6.15 15.86
C TYR A 11 -10.72 4.69 16.29
N ASN A 12 -10.60 4.39 17.58
CA ASN A 12 -10.77 3.04 18.10
C ASN A 12 -12.21 2.54 17.88
N GLN A 13 -13.22 3.40 18.08
CA GLN A 13 -14.62 3.05 17.75
C GLN A 13 -14.81 2.78 16.25
N LEU A 14 -14.18 3.55 15.37
CA LEU A 14 -14.23 3.31 13.93
C LEU A 14 -13.56 1.96 13.57
N LEU A 15 -12.43 1.64 14.18
CA LEU A 15 -11.72 0.37 13.96
C LEU A 15 -12.53 -0.84 14.42
N ILE A 16 -13.26 -0.74 15.54
CA ILE A 16 -14.14 -1.81 16.03
C ILE A 16 -15.27 -2.13 15.04
N ASN A 17 -15.73 -1.14 14.27
CA ASN A 17 -16.80 -1.32 13.30
C ASN A 17 -16.33 -1.85 11.94
N ILE A 18 -15.02 -2.07 11.75
CA ILE A 18 -14.48 -2.61 10.50
C ILE A 18 -14.74 -4.11 10.47
N LYS A 19 -15.57 -4.54 9.52
CA LYS A 19 -15.97 -5.95 9.33
C LYS A 19 -15.14 -6.69 8.28
N GLY A 20 -14.49 -5.95 7.40
CA GLY A 20 -13.64 -6.49 6.34
C GLY A 20 -12.66 -5.45 5.79
N VAL A 21 -11.56 -5.93 5.22
CA VAL A 21 -10.54 -5.11 4.55
C VAL A 21 -10.29 -5.67 3.16
N ILE A 22 -10.25 -4.79 2.17
CA ILE A 22 -9.88 -5.14 0.79
C ILE A 22 -8.50 -4.53 0.50
N PHE A 23 -7.58 -5.36 0.06
CA PHE A 23 -6.24 -4.97 -0.36
C PHE A 23 -6.18 -5.00 -1.88
N ASP A 24 -6.05 -3.83 -2.50
CA ASP A 24 -5.77 -3.70 -3.93
C ASP A 24 -4.26 -3.52 -4.14
N SER A 25 -3.63 -4.52 -4.77
CA SER A 25 -2.21 -4.50 -5.14
C SER A 25 -1.28 -4.23 -3.93
N SER A 26 -1.62 -4.81 -2.78
CA SER A 26 -1.06 -4.52 -1.45
C SER A 26 -1.06 -5.83 -0.62
N PRO A 27 -0.23 -5.99 0.43
CA PRO A 27 0.75 -5.06 0.99
C PRO A 27 2.08 -5.00 0.26
N TYR A 28 2.66 -3.81 0.25
CA TYR A 28 4.00 -3.57 -0.26
C TYR A 28 5.04 -3.76 0.85
N THR A 29 6.07 -4.55 0.57
CA THR A 29 7.28 -4.59 1.38
C THR A 29 8.49 -4.22 0.53
N ARG A 30 9.43 -3.46 1.11
CA ARG A 30 10.65 -3.05 0.41
C ARG A 30 11.60 -4.23 0.29
N LEU A 31 11.54 -4.95 -0.83
CA LEU A 31 12.44 -6.06 -1.10
C LEU A 31 13.65 -5.68 -1.95
N ASN A 32 13.47 -4.88 -3.02
CA ASN A 32 14.51 -4.74 -4.04
C ASN A 32 14.79 -3.27 -4.40
N SER A 33 16.05 -2.94 -4.73
CA SER A 33 16.45 -1.61 -5.22
C SER A 33 15.68 -1.18 -6.48
N SER A 34 15.15 -2.12 -7.26
CA SER A 34 14.40 -1.85 -8.49
C SER A 34 12.97 -1.36 -8.24
N SER A 35 12.26 -1.94 -7.26
CA SER A 35 10.93 -1.44 -6.86
C SER A 35 11.05 -0.09 -6.16
N GLU A 36 12.14 0.12 -5.40
CA GLU A 36 12.48 1.45 -4.87
C GLU A 36 12.73 2.47 -5.99
N TRP A 37 13.45 2.13 -7.06
CA TRP A 37 13.63 3.04 -8.18
C TRP A 37 12.31 3.37 -8.88
N ILE A 38 11.45 2.39 -9.13
CA ILE A 38 10.14 2.62 -9.78
C ILE A 38 9.24 3.49 -8.90
N ILE A 39 9.16 3.22 -7.59
CA ILE A 39 8.34 3.99 -6.65
C ILE A 39 8.95 5.37 -6.38
N THR A 40 10.26 5.47 -6.20
CA THR A 40 10.95 6.76 -6.04
C THR A 40 10.82 7.59 -7.31
N SER A 41 10.82 6.95 -8.48
CA SER A 41 10.54 7.63 -9.74
C SER A 41 9.07 8.00 -9.83
N ALA A 42 8.11 7.16 -9.43
CA ALA A 42 6.68 7.50 -9.43
C ALA A 42 6.34 8.61 -8.42
N ILE A 43 7.01 8.65 -7.26
CA ILE A 43 6.87 9.70 -6.24
C ILE A 43 7.64 10.96 -6.66
N GLY A 44 8.86 10.82 -7.17
CA GLY A 44 9.68 11.93 -7.68
C GLY A 44 9.13 12.54 -8.97
N MET A 45 8.43 11.74 -9.77
CA MET A 45 7.65 12.14 -10.95
C MET A 45 6.15 12.29 -10.62
N SER A 46 5.76 12.25 -9.34
CA SER A 46 4.39 12.61 -8.98
C SER A 46 4.15 14.07 -9.41
N ARG A 47 2.88 14.42 -9.64
CA ARG A 47 2.43 15.70 -10.21
C ARG A 47 3.21 16.95 -9.78
N PRO A 48 3.70 17.14 -8.53
CA PRO A 48 4.59 18.27 -8.22
C PRO A 48 5.96 18.20 -8.91
N GLY A 49 6.65 17.07 -8.94
CA GLY A 49 7.96 16.94 -9.60
C GLY A 49 7.87 17.05 -11.12
N VAL A 50 6.84 16.45 -11.72
CA VAL A 50 6.54 16.61 -13.14
C VAL A 50 6.03 18.03 -13.45
N SER A 51 5.27 18.68 -12.57
CA SER A 51 4.89 20.10 -12.71
C SER A 51 6.11 21.01 -12.73
N ILE A 52 7.09 20.75 -11.85
CA ILE A 52 8.35 21.52 -11.80
C ILE A 52 9.17 21.32 -13.10
N ILE A 53 9.13 20.13 -13.69
CA ILE A 53 9.92 19.78 -14.88
C ILE A 53 9.21 20.18 -16.20
N LEU A 54 7.89 20.01 -16.29
CA LEU A 54 7.12 20.15 -17.54
C LEU A 54 6.27 21.43 -17.61
N ASN A 55 6.00 22.12 -16.50
CA ASN A 55 5.16 23.31 -16.51
C ASN A 55 6.00 24.59 -16.49
N ARG A 56 5.99 25.34 -17.59
CA ARG A 56 6.65 26.63 -17.83
C ARG A 56 6.20 27.79 -16.91
N ALA A 57 5.66 27.52 -15.72
CA ALA A 57 5.00 28.51 -14.87
C ALA A 57 5.32 28.38 -13.36
N GLN A 58 6.52 27.94 -12.97
CA GLN A 58 6.97 28.00 -11.58
C GLN A 58 8.29 28.77 -11.47
N TYR A 59 8.32 29.72 -10.53
CA TYR A 59 9.46 30.59 -10.23
C TYR A 59 10.78 29.81 -10.14
N PHE A 60 11.64 30.00 -11.14
CA PHE A 60 13.04 29.60 -11.08
C PHE A 60 13.79 30.72 -10.36
N HIS A 61 14.04 30.54 -9.06
CA HIS A 61 14.86 31.48 -8.32
C HIS A 61 16.32 31.06 -8.46
N TRP A 62 17.12 31.89 -9.12
CA TRP A 62 18.51 31.60 -9.46
C TRP A 62 19.37 31.12 -8.27
N LEU A 63 19.08 31.60 -7.06
CA LEU A 63 19.74 31.17 -5.82
C LEU A 63 19.04 30.01 -5.07
N TRP A 64 17.74 30.13 -4.78
CA TRP A 64 17.02 29.15 -3.95
C TRP A 64 16.78 27.81 -4.65
N THR A 65 16.50 27.82 -5.95
CA THR A 65 16.26 26.59 -6.71
C THR A 65 17.49 25.67 -6.70
N PRO A 66 18.72 26.10 -7.01
CA PRO A 66 19.88 25.22 -6.93
C PRO A 66 20.23 24.80 -5.50
N LEU A 67 20.05 25.66 -4.49
CA LEU A 67 20.30 25.29 -3.08
C LEU A 67 19.36 24.19 -2.58
N VAL A 68 18.06 24.31 -2.84
CA VAL A 68 17.08 23.29 -2.48
C VAL A 68 17.34 22.00 -3.24
N THR A 69 17.63 22.09 -4.54
CA THR A 69 17.96 20.91 -5.36
C THR A 69 19.21 20.21 -4.86
N TYR A 70 20.26 20.96 -4.53
CA TYR A 70 21.50 20.42 -3.95
C TYR A 70 21.24 19.74 -2.60
N TYR A 71 20.53 20.40 -1.68
CA TYR A 71 20.18 19.79 -0.39
C TYR A 71 19.38 18.49 -0.55
N LEU A 72 18.37 18.48 -1.43
CA LEU A 72 17.58 17.28 -1.71
C LEU A 72 18.43 16.17 -2.34
N SER A 73 19.34 16.50 -3.25
CA SER A 73 20.28 15.53 -3.84
C SER A 73 21.25 14.96 -2.81
N LEU A 74 21.77 15.79 -1.90
CA LEU A 74 22.68 15.37 -0.84
C LEU A 74 21.96 14.48 0.17
N ARG A 75 20.74 14.85 0.57
CA ARG A 75 19.88 14.01 1.42
C ARG A 75 19.54 12.68 0.76
N TYR A 76 19.27 12.69 -0.55
CA TYR A 76 19.03 11.47 -1.33
C TYR A 76 20.27 10.58 -1.35
N PHE A 77 21.43 11.14 -1.69
CA PHE A 77 22.71 10.42 -1.73
C PHE A 77 23.06 9.84 -0.36
N TYR A 78 22.97 10.66 0.70
CA TYR A 78 23.23 10.22 2.06
C TYR A 78 22.31 9.05 2.44
N ARG A 79 21.01 9.15 2.17
CA ARG A 79 20.07 8.08 2.46
C ARG A 79 20.32 6.83 1.61
N ARG A 80 20.76 6.98 0.35
CA ARG A 80 21.00 5.86 -0.56
C ARG A 80 22.23 5.03 -0.20
N TYR A 81 23.28 5.69 0.29
CA TYR A 81 24.58 5.06 0.55
C TYR A 81 24.87 4.82 2.02
N PHE A 82 24.36 5.69 2.92
CA PHE A 82 24.69 5.64 4.34
C PHE A 82 23.52 5.22 5.24
N SER A 83 22.27 5.27 4.77
CA SER A 83 21.13 4.74 5.52
C SER A 83 20.81 3.31 5.07
N SER A 84 21.56 2.34 5.60
CA SER A 84 21.20 0.93 5.45
C SER A 84 20.10 0.59 6.45
N ASP A 85 18.88 0.37 5.97
CA ASP A 85 17.84 -0.27 6.76
C ASP A 85 18.16 -1.78 6.83
N SER A 86 18.70 -2.22 7.98
CA SER A 86 19.12 -3.61 8.20
C SER A 86 17.95 -4.59 8.34
N SER A 87 16.70 -4.12 8.34
CA SER A 87 15.55 -4.99 8.47
C SER A 87 15.36 -5.83 7.20
N THR A 88 15.24 -7.15 7.39
CA THR A 88 14.97 -8.07 6.30
C THR A 88 13.56 -7.85 5.76
N SER A 89 13.30 -8.30 4.54
CA SER A 89 11.95 -8.28 3.96
C SER A 89 10.93 -9.00 4.84
N MET A 90 11.35 -10.08 5.52
CA MET A 90 10.53 -10.82 6.46
C MET A 90 10.21 -9.99 7.71
N ASP A 91 11.19 -9.27 8.28
CA ASP A 91 10.95 -8.39 9.43
C ASP A 91 9.93 -7.29 9.08
N LYS A 92 9.97 -6.77 7.85
CA LYS A 92 9.02 -5.78 7.36
C LYS A 92 7.62 -6.39 7.19
N ILE A 93 7.53 -7.61 6.63
CA ILE A 93 6.27 -8.37 6.54
C ILE A 93 5.68 -8.56 7.94
N LEU A 94 6.47 -9.07 8.88
CA LEU A 94 6.05 -9.34 10.26
C LEU A 94 5.56 -8.09 10.98
N ARG A 95 6.20 -6.93 10.76
CA ARG A 95 5.71 -5.64 11.31
C ARG A 95 4.31 -5.30 10.81
N ILE A 96 4.06 -5.42 9.51
CA ILE A 96 2.76 -5.11 8.91
C ILE A 96 1.70 -6.13 9.34
N VAL A 97 2.08 -7.41 9.38
CA VAL A 97 1.25 -8.51 9.91
C VAL A 97 0.82 -8.19 11.35
N ASN A 98 1.77 -7.85 12.23
CA ASN A 98 1.51 -7.55 13.63
C ASN A 98 0.60 -6.33 13.84
N SER A 99 0.66 -5.34 12.95
CA SER A 99 -0.25 -4.18 13.00
C SER A 99 -1.65 -4.44 12.42
N THR A 100 -1.86 -5.58 11.75
CA THR A 100 -3.11 -5.86 11.06
C THR A 100 -4.07 -6.61 11.99
N PRO A 101 -5.35 -6.16 12.11
CA PRO A 101 -6.36 -6.82 12.92
C PRO A 101 -6.54 -8.28 12.53
N LYS A 102 -6.67 -9.16 13.54
CA LYS A 102 -6.87 -10.60 13.32
C LYS A 102 -8.34 -10.96 13.08
N ASP A 103 -9.24 -10.19 13.68
CA ASP A 103 -10.68 -10.51 13.73
C ASP A 103 -11.44 -10.06 12.47
N VAL A 104 -10.73 -9.45 11.53
CA VAL A 104 -11.32 -8.83 10.34
C VAL A 104 -10.99 -9.65 9.11
N LYS A 105 -12.01 -9.98 8.31
CA LYS A 105 -11.82 -10.70 7.04
C LYS A 105 -11.02 -9.88 6.05
N GLN A 106 -10.16 -10.54 5.29
CA GLN A 106 -9.25 -9.87 4.36
C GLN A 106 -9.46 -10.41 2.95
N PHE A 107 -9.60 -9.51 1.98
CA PHE A 107 -9.70 -9.84 0.57
C PHE A 107 -8.56 -9.22 -0.22
N TYR A 108 -7.78 -10.05 -0.91
CA TYR A 108 -6.60 -9.61 -1.67
C TYR A 108 -6.85 -9.67 -3.17
N LEU A 109 -6.70 -8.52 -3.81
CA LEU A 109 -6.76 -8.35 -5.26
C LEU A 109 -5.35 -8.05 -5.76
N TYR A 110 -4.78 -8.95 -6.57
CA TYR A 110 -3.40 -8.80 -7.04
C TYR A 110 -3.24 -9.37 -8.45
N SER A 111 -2.09 -9.10 -9.09
CA SER A 111 -1.81 -9.64 -10.43
C SER A 111 -0.36 -10.08 -10.56
N ASN A 112 -0.13 -11.05 -11.46
CA ASN A 112 1.21 -11.48 -11.86
C ASN A 112 1.97 -10.43 -12.68
N ALA A 113 1.26 -9.50 -13.34
CA ALA A 113 1.86 -8.46 -14.18
C ALA A 113 2.16 -7.16 -13.40
N ASP A 114 1.90 -7.12 -12.10
CA ASP A 114 2.27 -5.99 -11.24
C ASP A 114 3.80 -5.92 -11.08
N ARG A 115 4.38 -4.87 -11.65
CA ARG A 115 5.83 -4.59 -11.57
C ARG A 115 6.24 -3.87 -10.28
N LEU A 116 5.29 -3.29 -9.56
CA LEU A 116 5.51 -2.49 -8.36
C LEU A 116 5.40 -3.35 -7.11
N VAL A 117 4.40 -4.22 -7.04
CA VAL A 117 4.21 -5.19 -5.95
C VAL A 117 4.19 -6.61 -6.54
N PRO A 118 5.29 -7.37 -6.43
CA PRO A 118 5.33 -8.74 -6.94
C PRO A 118 4.29 -9.63 -6.26
N HIS A 119 3.57 -10.43 -7.05
CA HIS A 119 2.54 -11.35 -6.55
C HIS A 119 3.03 -12.30 -5.45
N THR A 120 4.29 -12.72 -5.50
CA THR A 120 4.92 -13.60 -4.51
C THR A 120 4.91 -12.99 -3.10
N ILE A 121 4.92 -11.68 -2.98
CA ILE A 121 4.94 -10.97 -1.69
C ILE A 121 3.55 -10.92 -1.08
N VAL A 122 2.55 -10.68 -1.93
CA VAL A 122 1.15 -10.76 -1.52
C VAL A 122 0.85 -12.18 -1.06
N GLU A 123 1.31 -13.20 -1.79
CA GLU A 123 1.14 -14.61 -1.42
C GLU A 123 1.85 -14.99 -0.12
N GLN A 124 3.09 -14.52 0.11
CA GLN A 124 3.78 -14.70 1.39
C GLN A 124 3.03 -14.04 2.56
N TYR A 125 2.53 -12.83 2.35
CA TYR A 125 1.75 -12.13 3.37
C TYR A 125 0.44 -12.86 3.68
N MET A 126 -0.29 -13.30 2.66
CA MET A 126 -1.51 -14.08 2.82
C MET A 126 -1.25 -15.38 3.61
N ALA A 127 -0.17 -16.10 3.30
CA ALA A 127 0.20 -17.31 4.03
C ALA A 127 0.40 -17.05 5.53
N VAL A 128 1.09 -15.96 5.89
CA VAL A 128 1.29 -15.57 7.30
C VAL A 128 -0.04 -15.17 7.97
N GLN A 129 -0.95 -14.52 7.26
CA GLN A 129 -2.26 -14.15 7.79
C GLN A 129 -3.16 -15.37 8.02
N ILE A 130 -3.14 -16.34 7.09
CA ILE A 130 -3.86 -17.60 7.23
C ILE A 130 -3.34 -18.39 8.44
N ASP A 131 -2.01 -18.46 8.62
CA ASP A 131 -1.38 -19.12 9.78
C ASP A 131 -1.77 -18.46 11.11
N ARG A 132 -2.05 -17.15 11.12
CA ARG A 132 -2.57 -16.42 12.29
C ARG A 132 -4.06 -16.67 12.57
N GLY A 133 -4.75 -17.45 11.74
CA GLY A 133 -6.18 -17.73 11.87
C GLY A 133 -7.08 -16.65 11.25
N VAL A 134 -6.55 -15.78 10.40
CA VAL A 134 -7.36 -14.76 9.71
C VAL A 134 -8.10 -15.40 8.53
N ASN A 135 -9.38 -15.07 8.38
CA ASN A 135 -10.14 -15.46 7.18
C ASN A 135 -9.69 -14.61 5.98
N VAL A 136 -8.91 -15.24 5.10
CA VAL A 136 -8.31 -14.63 3.92
C VAL A 136 -8.97 -15.19 2.66
N THR A 137 -9.42 -14.29 1.80
CA THR A 137 -9.88 -14.57 0.44
C THR A 137 -8.98 -13.83 -0.54
N SER A 138 -8.81 -14.35 -1.75
CA SER A 138 -7.98 -13.68 -2.74
C SER A 138 -8.40 -13.96 -4.17
N HIS A 139 -8.04 -13.04 -5.06
CA HIS A 139 -8.24 -13.18 -6.49
C HIS A 139 -7.03 -12.64 -7.25
N ARG A 140 -6.51 -13.45 -8.18
CA ARG A 140 -5.33 -13.12 -8.97
C ARG A 140 -5.71 -12.80 -10.41
N PHE A 141 -5.67 -11.53 -10.77
CA PHE A 141 -5.89 -11.05 -12.14
C PHE A 141 -4.71 -11.42 -13.05
N LEU A 142 -5.01 -11.68 -14.33
CA LEU A 142 -4.01 -11.96 -15.36
C LEU A 142 -3.69 -10.68 -16.15
N GLY A 143 -2.41 -10.32 -16.25
CA GLY A 143 -1.98 -9.26 -17.16
C GLY A 143 -2.34 -7.83 -16.72
N SER A 144 -2.81 -7.62 -15.50
CA SER A 144 -3.15 -6.31 -14.97
C SER A 144 -1.97 -5.67 -14.22
N GLY A 145 -1.69 -4.40 -14.54
CA GLY A 145 -0.69 -3.61 -13.83
C GLY A 145 -1.14 -3.19 -12.42
N HIS A 146 -0.21 -2.61 -11.66
CA HIS A 146 -0.48 -2.08 -10.32
C HIS A 146 -1.71 -1.16 -10.29
N VAL A 147 -2.71 -1.47 -9.46
CA VAL A 147 -3.93 -0.68 -9.25
C VAL A 147 -4.73 -0.46 -10.56
N ASN A 148 -4.51 -1.31 -11.57
CA ASN A 148 -5.19 -1.19 -12.86
C ASN A 148 -6.32 -2.22 -13.06
N HIS A 149 -6.59 -3.05 -12.04
CA HIS A 149 -7.52 -4.19 -12.13
C HIS A 149 -8.94 -3.75 -12.47
N PHE A 150 -9.47 -2.72 -11.81
CA PHE A 150 -10.80 -2.19 -12.11
C PHE A 150 -10.91 -1.62 -13.53
N ARG A 151 -9.83 -1.02 -14.06
CA ARG A 151 -9.84 -0.43 -15.41
C ARG A 151 -9.84 -1.48 -16.50
N LEU A 152 -9.15 -2.60 -16.30
CA LEU A 152 -9.03 -3.68 -17.27
C LEU A 152 -10.17 -4.70 -17.15
N HIS A 153 -10.64 -4.97 -15.93
CA HIS A 153 -11.64 -5.99 -15.62
C HIS A 153 -12.77 -5.43 -14.74
N PRO A 154 -13.50 -4.38 -15.19
CA PRO A 154 -14.47 -3.67 -14.34
C PRO A 154 -15.63 -4.56 -13.86
N VAL A 155 -16.12 -5.45 -14.72
CA VAL A 155 -17.25 -6.35 -14.41
C VAL A 155 -16.84 -7.41 -13.38
N GLU A 156 -15.70 -8.05 -13.61
CA GLU A 156 -15.16 -9.08 -12.71
C GLU A 156 -14.77 -8.48 -11.35
N TYR A 157 -14.03 -7.36 -11.36
CA TYR A 157 -13.65 -6.65 -10.15
C TYR A 157 -14.87 -6.22 -9.32
N GLY A 158 -15.88 -5.63 -9.97
CA GLY A 158 -17.11 -5.20 -9.30
C GLY A 158 -17.86 -6.38 -8.69
N LYS A 159 -17.98 -7.50 -9.42
CA LYS A 159 -18.62 -8.71 -8.91
C LYS A 159 -17.89 -9.26 -7.68
N LEU A 160 -16.56 -9.38 -7.74
CA LEU A 160 -15.75 -9.88 -6.63
C LEU A 160 -15.91 -9.04 -5.37
N ILE A 161 -15.95 -7.71 -5.50
CA ILE A 161 -16.18 -6.83 -4.35
C ILE A 161 -17.58 -7.02 -3.78
N LEU A 162 -18.60 -7.07 -4.63
CA LEU A 162 -19.98 -7.27 -4.18
C LEU A 162 -20.16 -8.61 -3.48
N ASP A 163 -19.61 -9.69 -4.05
CA ASP A 163 -19.64 -11.03 -3.46
C ASP A 163 -18.95 -11.02 -2.08
N PHE A 164 -17.81 -10.34 -1.94
CA PHE A 164 -17.13 -10.19 -0.65
C PHE A 164 -17.97 -9.43 0.38
N ILE A 165 -18.61 -8.33 -0.02
CA ILE A 165 -19.48 -7.52 0.86
C ILE A 165 -20.67 -8.36 1.34
N VAL A 166 -21.35 -9.05 0.42
CA VAL A 166 -22.49 -9.92 0.76
C VAL A 166 -22.07 -11.03 1.73
N ASN A 167 -20.91 -11.65 1.50
CA ASN A 167 -20.37 -12.67 2.42
C ASN A 167 -20.03 -12.10 3.81
N ILE A 168 -19.60 -10.84 3.90
CA ILE A 168 -19.42 -10.18 5.20
C ILE A 168 -20.77 -9.95 5.87
N GLU A 169 -21.76 -9.43 5.14
CA GLU A 169 -23.08 -9.12 5.70
C GLU A 169 -23.81 -10.36 6.21
N ASN A 170 -23.77 -11.46 5.45
CA ASN A 170 -24.41 -12.72 5.83
C ASN A 170 -23.82 -13.30 7.11
N ASP A 171 -22.49 -13.30 7.25
CA ASP A 171 -21.84 -13.84 8.45
C ASP A 171 -22.12 -12.98 9.70
N ASN A 172 -22.33 -11.67 9.53
CA ASN A 172 -22.78 -10.81 10.62
C ASN A 172 -24.25 -11.06 11.02
N ALA A 173 -25.07 -11.57 10.10
CA ALA A 173 -26.46 -11.91 10.37
C ALA A 173 -26.59 -13.26 11.09
N SER A 174 -25.64 -14.17 10.91
CA SER A 174 -25.58 -15.46 11.62
C SER A 174 -25.02 -15.37 13.04
N ASP A 175 -24.21 -14.35 13.35
CA ASP A 175 -23.64 -14.11 14.68
C ASP A 175 -24.58 -13.33 15.63
N LYS A 176 -25.79 -12.96 15.18
CA LYS A 176 -26.84 -12.32 15.98
C LYS A 176 -27.95 -13.29 16.37
#